data_AF-A0A382JEH7-F1
#
_entry.id   AF-A0A382JEH7-F1
#
_cell.length_a   1.000
_cell.length_b   1.000
_cell.length_c   1.000
_cell.angle_alpha   90.00
_cell.angle_beta   90.00
_cell.angle_gamma   90.00
#
_symmetry.space_group_name_H-M   'P 1'
#
loop_
_entity.id
_entity.type
_entity.pdbx_description
1 polymer ?
#
loop_
_entity_poly.entity_id
_entity_poly.type
_entity_poly.pdbx_seq_one_letter_code
_entity_poly.pdbx_strand_id
1 'polypeptide(L)'
;YYETAVKHKLEVIVRITGDCPLVDPLIVDDIIEMYKCGDSQYISNVSPSSYPDGLDVEVFSFEALKLAYNQATDPFEREHVTPFIRNQSNIKQSNLIHDVDLSNLRWTLDEKEDFEVIKNIFNHFHPNIFFHWSKILELHEMKPEFFSANKRFIQNET
;
A
#
# COMPACT_ATOMS: atom_id res chain seq x y z
N TYR A 1 4.53 12.39 -9.37
CA TYR A 1 3.58 11.52 -10.10
C TYR A 1 3.23 12.05 -11.50
N TYR A 2 2.49 13.15 -11.63
CA TYR A 2 1.90 13.60 -12.91
C TYR A 2 2.91 13.83 -14.05
N GLU A 3 3.97 14.60 -13.83
CA GLU A 3 4.94 14.94 -14.89
C GLU A 3 5.65 13.69 -15.44
N THR A 4 5.97 12.72 -14.57
CA THR A 4 6.50 11.42 -14.98
C THR A 4 5.51 10.66 -15.85
N ALA A 5 4.24 10.62 -15.44
CA ALA A 5 3.19 9.95 -16.20
C ALA A 5 2.99 10.58 -17.59
N VAL A 6 3.02 11.92 -17.70
CA VAL A 6 2.99 12.64 -18.98
C VAL A 6 4.18 12.28 -19.85
N LYS A 7 5.40 12.35 -19.29
CA LYS A 7 6.66 12.07 -20.01
C LYS A 7 6.67 10.67 -20.62
N HIS A 8 6.15 9.69 -19.88
CA HIS A 8 6.14 8.29 -20.28
C HIS A 8 4.83 7.82 -20.93
N LYS A 9 3.85 8.72 -21.11
CA LYS A 9 2.52 8.42 -21.66
C LYS A 9 1.84 7.26 -20.93
N LEU A 10 1.90 7.28 -19.60
CA LEU A 10 1.28 6.25 -18.76
C LEU A 10 -0.23 6.47 -18.74
N GLU A 11 -0.99 5.39 -18.89
CA GLU A 11 -2.47 5.41 -18.81
C GLU A 11 -2.96 4.95 -17.43
N VAL A 12 -2.19 4.07 -16.79
CA VAL A 12 -2.48 3.50 -15.47
C VAL A 12 -1.23 3.63 -14.61
N ILE A 13 -1.42 4.01 -13.36
CA ILE A 13 -0.35 4.21 -12.38
C ILE A 13 -0.58 3.21 -11.26
N VAL A 14 0.43 2.40 -10.97
CA VAL A 14 0.52 1.59 -9.75
C VAL A 14 1.44 2.33 -8.79
N ARG A 15 0.91 2.73 -7.63
CA ARG A 15 1.64 3.40 -6.56
C ARG A 15 1.96 2.37 -5.48
N ILE A 16 3.24 2.31 -5.14
CA ILE A 16 3.82 1.60 -4.01
C ILE A 16 4.82 2.57 -3.37
N THR A 17 4.89 2.63 -2.04
CA THR A 17 5.82 3.50 -1.33
C THR A 17 7.14 2.78 -1.01
N GLY A 18 8.24 3.53 -0.94
CA GLY A 18 9.59 2.95 -0.82
C GLY A 18 9.93 2.44 0.60
N ASP A 19 9.13 2.80 1.58
CA ASP A 19 9.16 2.40 2.98
C ASP A 19 8.40 1.08 3.24
N CYS A 20 7.87 0.43 2.19
CA CYS A 20 7.12 -0.83 2.27
C CYS A 20 7.94 -2.01 1.72
N PRO A 21 9.03 -2.46 2.39
CA PRO A 21 9.92 -3.50 1.85
C PRO A 21 9.29 -4.90 1.80
N LEU A 22 8.11 -5.07 2.39
CA LEU A 22 7.39 -6.34 2.49
C LEU A 22 6.17 -6.42 1.56
N VAL A 23 5.96 -5.41 0.70
CA VAL A 23 4.88 -5.41 -0.31
C VAL A 23 4.91 -6.71 -1.11
N ASP A 24 3.74 -7.36 -1.23
CA ASP A 24 3.64 -8.66 -1.91
C ASP A 24 3.23 -8.47 -3.37
N PRO A 25 3.96 -9.02 -4.35
CA PRO A 25 3.58 -8.96 -5.76
C PRO A 25 2.20 -9.57 -6.04
N LEU A 26 1.72 -10.55 -5.26
CA LEU A 26 0.39 -11.13 -5.45
C LEU A 26 -0.72 -10.11 -5.15
N ILE A 27 -0.56 -9.27 -4.11
CA ILE A 27 -1.52 -8.19 -3.81
C ILE A 27 -1.51 -7.16 -4.96
N VAL A 28 -0.33 -6.85 -5.48
CA VAL A 28 -0.20 -5.96 -6.65
C VAL A 28 -0.93 -6.52 -7.85
N ASP A 29 -0.74 -7.81 -8.16
CA ASP A 29 -1.39 -8.49 -9.27
C ASP A 29 -2.92 -8.53 -9.09
N ASP A 30 -3.42 -8.83 -7.89
CA ASP A 30 -4.86 -8.87 -7.58
C ASP A 30 -5.52 -7.51 -7.83
N ILE A 31 -4.92 -6.41 -7.37
CA ILE A 31 -5.47 -5.06 -7.58
C ILE A 31 -5.40 -4.65 -9.06
N ILE A 32 -4.31 -5.02 -9.77
CA ILE A 32 -4.20 -4.76 -11.21
C ILE A 32 -5.29 -5.52 -11.97
N GLU A 33 -5.57 -6.78 -11.62
CA GLU A 33 -6.61 -7.57 -12.27
C GLU A 33 -8.00 -7.01 -11.98
N MET A 34 -8.28 -6.60 -10.74
CA MET A 34 -9.50 -5.87 -10.40
C MET A 34 -9.67 -4.60 -11.24
N TYR A 35 -8.57 -3.87 -11.49
CA TYR A 35 -8.59 -2.66 -12.32
C TYR A 35 -8.89 -2.98 -13.79
N LYS A 36 -8.30 -4.05 -14.33
CA LYS A 36 -8.52 -4.47 -15.72
C LYS A 36 -9.93 -5.01 -15.98
N CYS A 37 -10.49 -5.74 -15.03
CA CYS A 37 -11.81 -6.37 -15.16
C CYS A 37 -12.97 -5.43 -14.78
N GLY A 38 -12.70 -4.40 -13.98
CA GLY A 38 -13.68 -3.42 -13.53
C GLY A 38 -13.79 -2.18 -14.41
N ASP A 39 -14.58 -1.21 -13.95
CA ASP A 39 -14.72 0.13 -14.54
C ASP A 39 -14.29 1.24 -13.58
N SER A 40 -13.58 0.88 -12.51
CA SER A 40 -13.05 1.79 -11.50
C SER A 40 -11.84 2.57 -12.01
N GLN A 41 -11.76 3.84 -11.63
CA GLN A 41 -10.66 4.75 -11.96
C GLN A 41 -9.60 4.82 -10.87
N TYR A 42 -9.92 4.31 -9.68
CA TYR A 42 -9.03 4.17 -8.54
C TYR A 42 -9.41 2.88 -7.79
N ILE A 43 -8.42 2.02 -7.54
CA ILE A 43 -8.56 0.83 -6.70
C ILE A 43 -7.41 0.81 -5.71
N SER A 44 -7.69 0.47 -4.46
CA SER A 44 -6.66 0.30 -3.46
C SER A 44 -7.00 -0.78 -2.45
N ASN A 45 -6.13 -1.01 -1.47
CA ASN A 45 -6.41 -1.78 -0.26
C ASN A 45 -6.31 -0.92 1.01
N VAL A 46 -6.31 0.41 0.88
CA VAL A 46 -6.03 1.36 1.96
C VAL A 46 -7.28 2.06 2.49
N SER A 47 -8.44 1.93 1.84
CA SER A 47 -9.65 2.68 2.23
C SER A 47 -10.95 1.90 1.96
N PRO A 48 -11.47 1.13 2.96
CA PRO A 48 -10.86 0.89 4.27
C PRO A 48 -9.65 -0.05 4.18
N SER A 49 -8.67 0.14 5.09
CA SER A 49 -7.58 -0.81 5.26
C SER A 49 -8.07 -2.09 5.95
N SER A 50 -7.58 -3.22 5.48
CA SER A 50 -7.81 -4.56 6.08
C SER A 50 -6.56 -5.44 6.03
N TYR A 51 -5.52 -4.99 5.32
CA TYR A 51 -4.21 -5.62 5.25
C TYR A 51 -3.26 -4.95 6.24
N PRO A 52 -2.16 -5.62 6.64
CA PRO A 52 -1.08 -4.99 7.40
C PRO A 52 -0.55 -3.70 6.74
N ASP A 53 -0.30 -2.68 7.55
CA ASP A 53 0.41 -1.45 7.17
C ASP A 53 1.77 -1.82 6.59
N GLY A 54 2.11 -1.36 5.39
CA GLY A 54 3.29 -1.81 4.64
C GLY A 54 2.99 -2.75 3.46
N LEU A 55 1.72 -3.15 3.27
CA LEU A 55 1.26 -3.87 2.07
C LEU A 55 0.40 -2.98 1.15
N ASP A 56 0.53 -1.66 1.30
CA ASP A 56 -0.33 -0.70 0.63
C ASP A 56 -0.06 -0.63 -0.87
N VAL A 57 -1.12 -0.77 -1.65
CA VAL A 57 -1.08 -0.71 -3.11
C VAL A 57 -2.27 0.09 -3.60
N GLU A 58 -2.01 1.06 -4.46
CA GLU A 58 -3.04 1.87 -5.09
C GLU A 58 -2.83 1.89 -6.61
N VAL A 59 -3.89 1.64 -7.36
CA VAL A 59 -3.91 1.67 -8.83
C VAL A 59 -4.92 2.70 -9.29
N PHE A 60 -4.49 3.65 -10.12
CA PHE A 60 -5.39 4.69 -10.62
C PHE A 60 -5.08 5.13 -12.04
N SER A 61 -6.13 5.63 -12.69
CA SER A 61 -6.05 6.18 -14.04
C SER A 61 -5.22 7.45 -14.10
N PHE A 62 -4.57 7.68 -15.25
CA PHE A 62 -3.93 8.95 -15.55
C PHE A 62 -4.89 10.13 -15.45
N GLU A 63 -6.16 9.96 -15.83
CA GLU A 63 -7.16 11.03 -15.73
C GLU A 63 -7.47 11.41 -14.27
N ALA A 64 -7.54 10.44 -13.35
CA ALA A 64 -7.66 10.71 -11.93
C ALA A 64 -6.43 11.46 -11.39
N LEU A 65 -5.22 11.03 -11.78
CA LEU A 65 -3.98 11.71 -11.42
C LEU A 65 -3.92 13.15 -11.95
N LYS A 66 -4.37 13.37 -13.18
CA LYS A 66 -4.44 14.69 -13.82
C LYS A 66 -5.45 15.58 -13.12
N LEU A 67 -6.59 15.05 -12.69
CA LEU A 67 -7.57 15.80 -11.90
C LEU A 67 -6.93 16.27 -10.59
N ALA A 68 -6.29 15.36 -9.85
CA ALA A 68 -5.60 15.68 -8.60
C ALA A 68 -4.52 16.75 -8.80
N TYR A 69 -3.67 16.61 -9.83
CA TYR A 69 -2.62 17.59 -10.11
C TYR A 69 -3.15 19.00 -10.39
N ASN A 70 -4.30 19.12 -11.07
CA ASN A 70 -4.86 20.41 -11.46
C ASN A 70 -5.74 21.05 -10.39
N GLN A 71 -6.36 20.25 -9.51
CA GLN A 71 -7.43 20.72 -8.62
C GLN A 71 -7.10 20.62 -7.13
N ALA A 72 -6.13 19.79 -6.72
CA ALA A 72 -5.74 19.72 -5.32
C ALA A 72 -5.07 21.03 -4.88
N THR A 73 -5.70 21.72 -3.94
CA THR A 73 -5.18 22.96 -3.34
C THR A 73 -4.53 22.74 -1.99
N ASP A 74 -4.93 21.67 -1.29
CA ASP A 74 -4.38 21.32 0.01
C ASP A 74 -2.94 20.78 -0.12
N PRO A 75 -1.97 21.23 0.70
CA PRO A 75 -0.59 20.75 0.62
C PRO A 75 -0.44 19.23 0.82
N PHE A 76 -1.20 18.64 1.75
CA PHE A 76 -1.16 17.20 2.03
C PHE A 76 -1.70 16.41 0.83
N GLU A 77 -2.79 16.88 0.22
CA GLU A 77 -3.31 16.28 -1.01
C GLU A 77 -2.33 16.39 -2.19
N ARG A 78 -1.53 17.46 -2.29
CA ARG A 78 -0.54 17.62 -3.34
C ARG A 78 0.68 16.73 -3.15
N GLU A 79 1.06 16.48 -1.90
CA GLU A 79 2.19 15.61 -1.55
C GLU A 79 1.81 14.13 -1.73
N HIS A 80 0.68 13.70 -1.17
CA HIS A 80 0.26 12.30 -1.15
C HIS A 80 -0.58 11.89 -2.36
N VAL A 81 -1.14 12.85 -3.11
CA VAL A 81 -1.91 12.72 -4.36
C VAL A 81 -3.24 11.97 -4.24
N THR A 82 -3.23 10.74 -3.72
CA THR A 82 -4.41 9.89 -3.65
C THR A 82 -5.48 10.32 -2.63
N PRO A 83 -5.20 11.09 -1.56
CA PRO A 83 -6.26 11.66 -0.72
C PRO A 83 -7.26 12.50 -1.52
N PHE A 84 -6.78 13.34 -2.45
CA PHE A 84 -7.67 14.11 -3.33
C PHE A 84 -8.58 13.19 -4.15
N ILE A 85 -8.00 12.15 -4.76
CA ILE A 85 -8.71 11.19 -5.63
C ILE A 85 -9.82 10.47 -4.84
N ARG A 86 -9.50 9.98 -3.63
CA ARG A 86 -10.46 9.30 -2.74
C ARG A 86 -11.63 10.21 -2.36
N ASN A 87 -11.37 11.50 -2.19
CA ASN A 87 -12.40 12.48 -1.81
C ASN A 87 -13.32 12.91 -2.98
N GLN A 88 -13.08 12.44 -4.21
CA GLN A 88 -13.91 12.79 -5.36
C GLN A 88 -15.07 11.82 -5.57
N SER A 89 -16.31 12.31 -5.42
CA SER A 89 -17.54 11.52 -5.62
C SER A 89 -17.80 11.10 -7.07
N ASN A 90 -17.17 11.78 -8.04
CA ASN A 90 -17.30 11.48 -9.46
C ASN A 90 -16.22 10.51 -9.98
N ILE A 91 -15.29 10.08 -9.14
CA ILE A 91 -14.31 9.04 -9.48
C ILE A 91 -14.88 7.70 -9.03
N LYS A 92 -14.98 6.73 -9.95
CA LYS A 92 -15.38 5.37 -9.60
C LYS A 92 -14.26 4.69 -8.83
N GLN A 93 -14.58 4.18 -7.64
CA GLN A 93 -13.60 3.60 -6.72
C GLN A 93 -13.98 2.16 -6.36
N SER A 94 -12.97 1.33 -6.13
CA SER A 94 -13.14 0.00 -5.52
C SER A 94 -12.03 -0.25 -4.51
N ASN A 95 -12.23 -1.20 -3.60
CA ASN A 95 -11.23 -1.53 -2.59
C ASN A 95 -11.08 -3.05 -2.50
N LEU A 96 -9.85 -3.54 -2.52
CA LEU A 96 -9.51 -4.92 -2.19
C LEU A 96 -9.54 -5.07 -0.67
N ILE A 97 -10.47 -5.89 -0.18
CA ILE A 97 -10.67 -6.12 1.26
C ILE A 97 -10.27 -7.56 1.58
N HIS A 98 -9.52 -7.73 2.65
CA HIS A 98 -9.24 -9.04 3.24
C HIS A 98 -10.36 -9.43 4.20
N ASP A 99 -10.72 -10.72 4.24
CA ASP A 99 -11.83 -11.22 5.07
C ASP A 99 -11.62 -11.03 6.58
N VAL A 100 -10.36 -10.96 7.00
CA VAL A 100 -9.95 -10.70 8.39
C VAL A 100 -9.26 -9.34 8.44
N ASP A 101 -9.68 -8.48 9.36
CA ASP A 101 -9.03 -7.20 9.58
C ASP A 101 -7.66 -7.39 10.25
N LEU A 102 -6.60 -7.12 9.48
CA LEU A 102 -5.20 -7.19 9.89
C LEU A 102 -4.53 -5.82 9.88
N SER A 103 -5.32 -4.73 9.79
CA SER A 103 -4.82 -3.35 9.73
C SER A 103 -4.04 -2.90 10.97
N ASN A 104 -4.17 -3.64 12.07
CA ASN A 104 -3.40 -3.41 13.30
C ASN A 104 -1.95 -3.92 13.24
N LEU A 105 -1.56 -4.65 12.19
CA LEU A 105 -0.19 -5.14 12.00
C LEU A 105 0.64 -4.08 11.26
N ARG A 106 1.83 -3.77 11.80
CA ARG A 106 2.73 -2.74 11.26
C ARG A 106 4.00 -3.33 10.65
N TRP A 107 4.10 -3.31 9.33
CA TRP A 107 5.17 -3.88 8.50
C TRP A 107 5.83 -2.85 7.55
N THR A 108 5.60 -1.56 7.77
CA THR A 108 6.31 -0.42 7.14
C THR A 108 7.70 -0.19 7.77
N LEU A 109 8.51 0.72 7.21
CA LEU A 109 9.85 1.11 7.63
C LEU A 109 9.98 2.64 7.80
N ASP A 110 9.47 3.18 8.92
CA ASP A 110 9.64 4.60 9.26
C ASP A 110 10.54 4.81 10.46
N GLU A 111 10.44 3.90 11.42
CA GLU A 111 11.13 4.00 12.71
C GLU A 111 12.26 2.97 12.82
N LYS A 112 13.19 3.21 13.75
CA LYS A 112 14.28 2.26 14.00
C LYS A 112 13.76 0.89 14.45
N GLU A 113 12.68 0.87 15.22
CA GLU A 113 12.03 -0.34 15.69
C GLU A 113 11.35 -1.12 14.56
N ASP A 114 10.85 -0.43 13.53
CA ASP A 114 10.33 -1.08 12.32
C ASP A 114 11.44 -1.87 11.60
N PHE A 115 12.63 -1.27 11.50
CA PHE A 115 13.80 -1.94 10.96
C PHE A 115 14.16 -3.21 11.73
N GLU A 116 14.00 -3.23 13.05
CA GLU A 116 14.24 -4.44 13.87
C GLU A 116 13.27 -5.56 13.51
N VAL A 117 11.97 -5.24 13.36
CA VAL A 117 10.95 -6.20 12.94
C VAL A 117 11.24 -6.74 11.54
N ILE A 118 11.47 -5.84 10.57
CA ILE A 118 11.80 -6.22 9.18
C ILE A 118 13.05 -7.10 9.13
N LYS A 119 14.10 -6.73 9.88
CA LYS A 119 15.33 -7.53 9.96
C LYS A 119 15.08 -8.91 10.55
N ASN A 120 14.23 -9.04 11.57
CA ASN A 120 13.86 -10.34 12.14
C ASN A 120 13.15 -11.23 11.12
N ILE A 121 12.23 -10.66 10.34
CA ILE A 121 11.50 -11.35 9.26
C ILE A 121 12.48 -11.87 8.19
N PHE A 122 13.34 -10.99 7.64
CA PHE A 122 14.29 -11.39 6.60
C PHE A 122 15.32 -12.41 7.12
N ASN A 123 15.81 -12.27 8.35
CA ASN A 123 16.71 -13.26 8.96
C ASN A 123 16.04 -14.62 9.16
N HIS A 124 14.72 -14.65 9.43
CA HIS A 124 13.98 -15.89 9.59
C HIS A 124 13.88 -16.67 8.27
N PHE A 125 13.60 -15.99 7.17
CA PHE A 125 13.43 -16.62 5.85
C PHE A 125 14.74 -16.82 5.08
N HIS A 126 15.82 -16.16 5.50
CA HIS A 126 17.14 -16.30 4.89
C HIS A 126 17.55 -17.79 4.75
N PRO A 127 18.10 -18.22 3.59
CA PRO A 127 18.57 -17.40 2.46
C PRO A 127 17.49 -16.99 1.46
N ASN A 128 16.25 -17.45 1.62
CA ASN A 128 15.19 -17.10 0.69
C ASN A 128 14.63 -15.71 1.02
N ILE A 129 14.74 -14.80 0.05
CA ILE A 129 14.15 -13.45 0.13
C ILE A 129 12.83 -13.34 -0.65
N PHE A 130 12.41 -14.42 -1.31
CA PHE A 130 11.14 -14.51 -2.02
C PHE A 130 10.15 -15.29 -1.15
N PHE A 131 9.39 -14.58 -0.33
CA PHE A 131 8.33 -15.13 0.50
C PHE A 131 7.10 -14.22 0.42
N HIS A 132 5.93 -14.83 0.60
CA HIS A 132 4.65 -14.11 0.56
C HIS A 132 4.30 -13.53 1.92
N TRP A 133 3.47 -12.49 1.93
CA TRP A 133 2.97 -11.83 3.14
C TRP A 133 2.25 -12.82 4.08
N SER A 134 1.59 -13.84 3.51
CA SER A 134 0.95 -14.92 4.29
C SER A 134 1.94 -15.70 5.15
N LYS A 135 3.20 -15.86 4.71
CA LYS A 135 4.26 -16.45 5.54
C LYS A 135 4.70 -15.53 6.68
N ILE A 136 4.68 -14.22 6.46
CA ILE A 136 4.95 -13.23 7.52
C ILE A 136 3.83 -13.29 8.56
N LEU A 137 2.57 -13.44 8.14
CA LEU A 137 1.44 -13.63 9.05
C LEU A 137 1.57 -14.91 9.88
N GLU A 138 1.89 -16.05 9.25
CA GLU A 138 2.19 -17.31 9.97
C GLU A 138 3.31 -17.10 10.99
N LEU A 139 4.38 -16.39 10.62
CA LEU A 139 5.51 -16.09 11.50
C LEU A 139 5.08 -15.19 12.68
N HIS A 140 4.19 -14.23 12.46
CA HIS A 140 3.66 -13.35 13.51
C HIS A 140 2.90 -14.14 14.58
N GLU A 141 2.12 -15.15 14.17
CA GLU A 141 1.42 -16.05 15.09
C GLU A 141 2.39 -16.98 15.85
N MET A 142 3.41 -17.50 15.15
CA MET A 142 4.37 -18.44 15.73
C MET A 142 5.41 -17.78 16.64
N LYS A 143 5.83 -16.55 16.33
CA LYS A 143 6.92 -15.81 16.99
C LYS A 143 6.55 -14.34 17.22
N PRO A 144 5.54 -14.04 18.05
CA PRO A 144 5.08 -12.67 18.28
C PRO A 144 6.17 -11.74 18.87
N GLU A 145 7.23 -12.30 19.46
CA GLU A 145 8.41 -11.58 19.93
C GLU A 145 9.26 -10.97 18.81
N PHE A 146 9.17 -11.48 17.57
CA PHE A 146 9.87 -10.89 16.43
C PHE A 146 9.28 -9.54 16.00
N PHE A 147 8.03 -9.29 16.38
CA PHE A 147 7.24 -8.13 16.00
C PHE A 147 6.98 -7.18 17.17
N SER A 148 7.63 -7.39 18.33
CA SER A 148 7.31 -6.60 19.53
C SER A 148 7.90 -5.19 19.51
N ALA A 149 8.96 -4.95 18.73
CA ALA A 149 9.72 -3.70 18.78
C ALA A 149 8.86 -2.48 18.39
N ASN A 150 8.00 -2.61 17.38
CA ASN A 150 7.22 -1.50 16.85
C ASN A 150 5.74 -1.45 17.33
N LYS A 151 5.32 -2.31 18.27
CA LYS A 151 3.92 -2.38 18.75
C LYS A 151 3.38 -1.10 19.38
N ARG A 152 4.25 -0.18 19.81
CA ARG A 152 3.84 1.08 20.43
C ARG A 152 3.40 2.14 19.43
N PHE A 153 3.71 1.96 18.15
CA PHE A 153 3.39 2.91 17.09
C PHE A 153 2.01 2.62 16.51
N ILE A 154 1.33 3.69 16.11
CA ILE A 154 0.03 3.63 15.43
C ILE A 154 0.31 3.57 13.92
N GLN A 155 -0.61 3.00 13.14
CA GLN A 155 -0.59 2.99 11.68
C GLN A 155 -0.36 4.39 11.10
N ASN A 156 0.36 4.47 9.99
CA ASN A 156 0.60 5.74 9.30
C ASN A 156 -0.67 6.30 8.64
N GLU A 157 -0.74 7.62 8.50
CA GLU A 157 -1.75 8.26 7.66
C GLU A 157 -1.39 8.07 6.18
N THR A 158 -2.19 7.27 5.46
CA THR A 158 -2.11 7.08 3.99
C THR A 158 -3.12 7.93 3.24
#